data_AF-A0A151IPJ5-F1
#
_entry.id   AF-A0A151IPJ5-F1
#
_cell.length_a   1.000
_cell.length_b   1.000
_cell.length_c   1.000
_cell.angle_alpha   90.00
_cell.angle_beta   90.00
_cell.angle_gamma   90.00
#
_symmetry.space_group_name_H-M   'P 1'
#
loop_
_entity.id
_entity.type
_entity.pdbx_description
1 polymer ?
#
loop_
_entity_poly.entity_id
_entity_poly.type
_entity_poly.pdbx_seq_one_letter_code
_entity_poly.pdbx_strand_id
1 'polypeptide(L)'
;YAKCGTQKEFIPELDNLFKELKLNDFENYYILAGDLNAKHTDWRNKINNPRGVSFRLWLQTNELKYRSILLCSKYLSYPNGQSFLDLVLADARLKFQVLEDDVFLTNIPYDSDHNALLYNVEIESEDEKWPLVNFRRLKQLKKEINKIKEQLKTEFSKSISNYWKEKISNITKQDSAKMFPKINSIFRKNDPIEISSLKLDSNSDTLISAKIDTIKLITDTNGNVLVENIQDKLDVLGAHFASVNNRKIENNRPHLNELIDSQINAFKNSVSADRENNVLFATSAVIIRRTTHLVLRNLPIILLTRLR
;
A
#
# COMPACT_ATOMS: atom_id res chain seq x y z
N TYR A 1 -30.16 30.95 -4.36
CA TYR A 1 -30.13 29.93 -3.29
C TYR A 1 -31.27 28.93 -3.43
N ALA A 2 -30.96 27.68 -3.78
CA ALA A 2 -31.96 26.60 -3.76
C ALA A 2 -32.28 26.18 -2.32
N LYS A 3 -33.56 25.94 -2.02
CA LYS A 3 -34.02 25.58 -0.66
C LYS A 3 -33.43 24.24 -0.21
N CYS A 4 -33.02 24.17 1.05
CA CYS A 4 -32.60 22.94 1.71
C CYS A 4 -33.78 21.94 1.75
N GLY A 5 -33.57 20.69 1.31
CA GLY A 5 -34.58 19.62 1.43
C GLY A 5 -34.50 18.49 0.41
N THR A 6 -34.16 18.78 -0.86
CA THR A 6 -34.27 17.81 -1.98
C THR A 6 -33.05 17.78 -2.91
N GLN A 7 -31.90 18.26 -2.43
CA GLN A 7 -30.66 18.25 -3.22
C GLN A 7 -30.10 16.83 -3.33
N LYS A 8 -30.46 16.15 -4.42
CA LYS A 8 -29.94 14.83 -4.84
C LYS A 8 -28.43 14.71 -4.56
N GLU A 9 -28.00 13.58 -4.02
CA GLU A 9 -26.58 13.26 -3.91
C GLU A 9 -25.99 13.16 -5.33
N PHE A 10 -24.88 13.85 -5.56
CA PHE A 10 -24.22 13.91 -6.88
C PHE A 10 -23.19 12.80 -7.09
N ILE A 11 -23.04 11.91 -6.11
CA ILE A 11 -22.01 10.86 -6.08
C ILE A 11 -22.26 9.78 -7.16
N PRO A 12 -23.50 9.32 -7.44
CA PRO A 12 -23.75 8.40 -8.55
C PRO A 12 -23.39 9.01 -9.91
N GLU A 13 -23.74 10.27 -10.14
CA GLU A 13 -23.40 11.00 -11.36
C GLU A 13 -21.89 11.21 -11.50
N LEU A 14 -21.20 11.58 -10.40
CA LEU A 14 -19.74 11.74 -10.37
C LEU A 14 -19.02 10.41 -10.67
N ASP A 15 -19.45 9.31 -10.06
CA ASP A 15 -18.83 8.00 -10.28
C ASP A 15 -19.09 7.47 -11.70
N ASN A 16 -20.29 7.72 -12.25
CA ASN A 16 -20.59 7.40 -13.64
C ASN A 16 -19.72 8.20 -14.61
N LEU A 17 -19.62 9.52 -14.42
CA LEU A 17 -18.75 10.41 -15.20
C LEU A 17 -17.29 9.94 -15.19
N PHE A 18 -16.75 9.59 -14.01
CA PHE A 18 -15.37 9.10 -13.88
C PHE A 18 -15.13 7.76 -14.60
N LYS A 19 -16.15 6.90 -14.67
CA LYS A 19 -16.12 5.64 -15.43
C LYS A 19 -16.22 5.87 -16.94
N GLU A 20 -17.16 6.69 -17.39
CA GLU A 20 -17.39 7.02 -18.80
C GLU A 20 -16.15 7.68 -19.43
N LEU A 21 -15.57 8.65 -18.73
CA LEU A 21 -14.33 9.33 -19.13
C LEU A 21 -13.06 8.51 -18.88
N LYS A 22 -13.17 7.29 -18.34
CA LYS A 22 -12.05 6.38 -18.04
C LYS A 22 -10.91 7.06 -17.28
N LEU A 23 -11.24 7.83 -16.24
CA LEU A 23 -10.26 8.62 -15.47
C LEU A 23 -9.33 7.78 -14.59
N ASN A 24 -9.51 6.46 -14.57
CA ASN A 24 -8.55 5.51 -14.02
C ASN A 24 -7.38 5.22 -14.96
N ASP A 25 -7.53 5.45 -16.28
CA ASP A 25 -6.44 5.35 -17.25
C ASP A 25 -5.34 6.37 -16.91
N PHE A 26 -4.08 6.03 -17.16
CA PHE A 26 -2.95 6.90 -16.89
C PHE A 26 -2.81 8.00 -17.95
N GLU A 27 -3.27 7.79 -19.19
CA GLU A 27 -3.17 8.81 -20.25
C GLU A 27 -4.20 9.95 -20.11
N ASN A 28 -5.14 9.83 -19.17
CA ASN A 28 -6.17 10.83 -18.89
C ASN A 28 -5.84 11.64 -17.63
N TYR A 29 -5.86 12.96 -17.75
CA TYR A 29 -5.77 13.90 -16.62
C TYR A 29 -7.08 14.67 -16.50
N TYR A 30 -7.46 15.03 -15.27
CA TYR A 30 -8.69 15.76 -14.99
C TYR A 30 -8.50 16.84 -13.93
N ILE A 31 -9.28 17.90 -14.10
CA ILE A 31 -9.58 18.90 -13.07
C ILE A 31 -11.10 19.09 -13.08
N LEU A 32 -11.75 18.92 -11.93
CA LEU A 32 -13.13 19.25 -11.67
C LEU A 32 -13.16 20.31 -10.57
N ALA A 33 -13.61 21.52 -10.91
CA ALA A 33 -13.60 22.65 -9.99
C ALA A 33 -14.97 23.32 -9.88
N GLY A 34 -15.39 23.69 -8.67
CA GLY A 34 -16.59 24.51 -8.45
C GLY A 34 -17.24 24.34 -7.08
N ASP A 35 -18.38 25.01 -6.90
CA ASP A 35 -19.24 24.87 -5.72
C ASP A 35 -19.93 23.49 -5.71
N LEU A 36 -19.47 22.60 -4.84
CA LEU A 36 -20.12 21.31 -4.60
C LEU A 36 -21.23 21.40 -3.53
N ASN A 37 -21.36 22.56 -2.88
CA ASN A 37 -22.16 22.82 -1.68
C ASN A 37 -21.99 21.73 -0.61
N ALA A 38 -20.77 21.19 -0.54
CA ALA A 38 -20.37 20.09 0.32
C ALA A 38 -19.58 20.67 1.48
N LYS A 39 -20.06 20.47 2.72
CA LYS A 39 -19.40 20.93 3.95
C LYS A 39 -18.81 19.73 4.66
N HIS A 40 -17.50 19.72 4.87
CA HIS A 40 -16.81 18.74 5.69
C HIS A 40 -15.60 19.37 6.42
N THR A 41 -15.27 18.84 7.60
CA THR A 41 -14.11 19.26 8.42
C THR A 41 -12.78 19.11 7.70
N ASP A 42 -12.64 18.08 6.86
CA ASP A 42 -11.41 17.77 6.11
C ASP A 42 -11.01 18.88 5.12
N TRP A 43 -11.96 19.71 4.69
CA TRP A 43 -11.73 20.96 3.95
C TRP A 43 -12.23 22.18 4.74
N ARG A 44 -12.00 22.18 6.06
CA ARG A 44 -12.06 23.33 6.99
C ARG A 44 -13.44 23.93 7.27
N ASN A 45 -14.54 23.26 6.90
CA ASN A 45 -15.86 23.68 7.39
C ASN A 45 -16.03 23.33 8.88
N LYS A 46 -16.74 24.19 9.63
CA LYS A 46 -17.05 23.98 11.06
C LYS A 46 -18.00 22.79 11.31
N ILE A 47 -18.79 22.41 10.31
CA ILE A 47 -19.81 21.36 10.38
C ILE A 47 -19.77 20.48 9.12
N ASN A 48 -20.23 19.25 9.26
CA ASN A 48 -20.41 18.32 8.14
C ASN A 48 -21.87 18.36 7.66
N ASN A 49 -22.11 18.42 6.34
CA ASN A 49 -23.43 18.17 5.75
C ASN A 49 -23.45 16.81 5.02
N PRO A 50 -24.62 16.23 4.73
CA PRO A 50 -24.70 14.90 4.09
C PRO A 50 -23.88 14.81 2.80
N ARG A 51 -23.96 15.83 1.93
CA ARG A 51 -23.14 15.92 0.71
C ARG A 51 -21.63 15.83 0.98
N GLY A 52 -21.12 16.51 2.01
CA GLY A 52 -19.72 16.45 2.40
C GLY A 52 -19.31 15.08 2.96
N VAL A 53 -20.18 14.43 3.72
CA VAL A 53 -19.94 13.06 4.23
C VAL A 53 -19.89 12.06 3.08
N SER A 54 -20.89 12.05 2.19
CA SER A 54 -20.96 11.13 1.05
C SER A 54 -19.82 11.37 0.04
N PHE A 55 -19.45 12.63 -0.21
CA PHE A 55 -18.28 12.96 -1.04
C PHE A 55 -16.97 12.53 -0.39
N ARG A 56 -16.82 12.71 0.93
CA ARG A 56 -15.61 12.23 1.64
C ARG A 56 -15.47 10.71 1.60
N LEU A 57 -16.57 9.98 1.77
CA LEU A 57 -16.58 8.52 1.65
C LEU A 57 -16.18 8.08 0.22
N TRP A 58 -16.77 8.69 -0.80
CA TRP A 58 -16.41 8.41 -2.20
C TRP A 58 -14.92 8.67 -2.49
N LEU A 59 -14.36 9.78 -1.96
CA LEU A 59 -12.94 10.07 -2.07
C LEU A 59 -12.09 9.00 -1.38
N GLN A 60 -12.41 8.58 -0.15
CA GLN A 60 -11.68 7.52 0.55
C GLN A 60 -11.70 6.18 -0.20
N THR A 61 -12.80 5.87 -0.89
CA THR A 61 -12.93 4.65 -1.69
C THR A 61 -12.18 4.72 -3.03
N ASN A 62 -12.08 5.91 -3.64
CA ASN A 62 -11.60 6.06 -5.02
C ASN A 62 -10.28 6.84 -5.20
N GLU A 63 -9.71 7.42 -4.13
CA GLU A 63 -8.51 8.27 -4.21
C GLU A 63 -7.32 7.57 -4.89
N LEU A 64 -7.13 6.27 -4.65
CA LEU A 64 -6.07 5.49 -5.31
C LEU A 64 -6.41 5.13 -6.76
N LYS A 65 -7.69 4.81 -7.04
CA LYS A 65 -8.17 4.33 -8.34
C LYS A 65 -8.08 5.42 -9.42
N TYR A 66 -8.48 6.64 -9.07
CA TYR A 66 -8.45 7.78 -9.98
C TYR A 66 -7.28 8.74 -9.69
N ARG A 67 -6.38 8.38 -8.75
CA ARG A 67 -5.28 9.23 -8.28
C ARG A 67 -5.78 10.61 -7.83
N SER A 68 -6.88 10.66 -7.09
CA SER A 68 -7.52 11.94 -6.74
C SER A 68 -6.77 12.68 -5.63
N ILE A 69 -6.54 13.98 -5.84
CA ILE A 69 -6.32 14.97 -4.78
C ILE A 69 -7.54 15.90 -4.68
N LEU A 70 -7.86 16.31 -3.45
CA LEU A 70 -8.84 17.34 -3.16
C LEU A 70 -8.12 18.57 -2.59
N LEU A 71 -8.29 19.71 -3.25
CA LEU A 71 -7.76 21.01 -2.86
C LEU A 71 -8.91 21.95 -2.47
N CYS A 72 -8.65 22.84 -1.53
CA CYS A 72 -9.61 23.86 -1.06
C CYS A 72 -8.91 25.21 -0.87
N SER A 73 -9.69 26.28 -0.74
CA SER A 73 -9.17 27.64 -0.62
C SER A 73 -8.47 27.93 0.72
N LYS A 74 -7.49 28.83 0.68
CA LYS A 74 -6.79 29.34 1.87
C LYS A 74 -7.71 30.21 2.74
N TYR A 75 -8.55 31.05 2.13
CA TYR A 75 -9.58 31.84 2.81
C TYR A 75 -10.98 31.32 2.49
N LEU A 76 -12.00 31.85 3.16
CA LEU A 76 -13.40 31.45 2.94
C LEU A 76 -13.78 31.63 1.45
N SER A 77 -14.23 30.55 0.80
CA SER A 77 -14.70 30.63 -0.58
C SER A 77 -16.08 31.28 -0.66
N TYR A 78 -16.94 31.03 0.34
CA TYR A 78 -18.20 31.72 0.55
C TYR A 78 -18.19 32.46 1.90
N PRO A 79 -17.73 33.73 1.94
CA PRO A 79 -17.57 34.50 3.18
C PRO A 79 -18.87 34.68 3.97
N ASN A 80 -19.97 35.00 3.28
CA ASN A 80 -21.27 35.28 3.90
C ASN A 80 -21.82 34.07 4.67
N GLY A 81 -21.58 32.84 4.18
CA GLY A 81 -21.95 31.59 4.86
C GLY A 81 -20.85 31.00 5.76
N GLN A 82 -19.73 31.70 5.94
CA GLN A 82 -18.53 31.23 6.66
C GLN A 82 -18.10 29.81 6.28
N SER A 83 -18.08 29.51 4.97
CA SER A 83 -17.79 28.15 4.49
C SER A 83 -16.78 28.09 3.33
N PHE A 84 -16.18 26.91 3.21
CA PHE A 84 -15.31 26.49 2.10
C PHE A 84 -16.11 25.51 1.25
N LEU A 85 -16.73 26.00 0.17
CA LEU A 85 -17.66 25.24 -0.67
C LEU A 85 -17.10 24.98 -2.07
N ASP A 86 -16.28 25.90 -2.55
CA ASP A 86 -15.60 25.84 -3.83
C ASP A 86 -14.35 24.98 -3.66
N LEU A 87 -14.36 23.83 -4.33
CA LEU A 87 -13.35 22.79 -4.20
C LEU A 87 -12.79 22.43 -5.57
N VAL A 88 -11.56 21.90 -5.58
CA VAL A 88 -10.93 21.36 -6.78
C VAL A 88 -10.57 19.90 -6.54
N LEU A 89 -11.18 19.01 -7.31
CA LEU A 89 -10.86 17.60 -7.40
C LEU A 89 -10.03 17.37 -8.66
N ALA A 90 -8.77 16.96 -8.51
CA ALA A 90 -7.82 16.84 -9.61
C ALA A 90 -7.03 15.53 -9.57
N ASP A 91 -6.40 15.16 -10.68
CA ASP A 91 -5.40 14.09 -10.70
C ASP A 91 -4.13 14.54 -9.94
N ALA A 92 -3.62 13.68 -9.06
CA ALA A 92 -2.48 13.92 -8.18
C ALA A 92 -1.15 14.20 -8.92
N ARG A 93 -1.09 13.86 -10.22
CA ARG A 93 0.08 14.08 -11.08
C ARG A 93 0.17 15.50 -11.63
N LEU A 94 -0.82 16.34 -11.36
CA LEU A 94 -0.82 17.74 -11.75
C LEU A 94 -0.11 18.58 -10.67
N LYS A 95 0.92 19.34 -11.05
CA LYS A 95 1.61 20.28 -10.17
C LYS A 95 0.84 21.59 -10.11
N PHE A 96 0.43 22.02 -8.91
CA PHE A 96 -0.25 23.28 -8.67
C PHE A 96 0.76 24.31 -8.12
N GLN A 97 1.13 25.31 -8.92
CA GLN A 97 2.23 26.23 -8.57
C GLN A 97 1.88 27.23 -7.45
N VAL A 98 0.59 27.46 -7.18
CA VAL A 98 0.09 28.53 -6.29
C VAL A 98 -0.41 27.94 -4.96
N LEU A 99 0.27 26.90 -4.48
CA LEU A 99 0.01 26.30 -3.17
C LEU A 99 0.84 27.03 -2.10
N GLU A 100 0.23 28.02 -1.44
CA GLU A 100 0.79 28.51 -0.18
C GLU A 100 0.69 27.41 0.88
N ASP A 101 1.80 27.14 1.58
CA ASP A 101 1.94 26.09 2.59
C ASP A 101 1.71 24.65 2.05
N ASP A 102 1.99 24.39 0.76
CA ASP A 102 1.88 23.09 0.05
C ASP A 102 0.48 22.42 0.06
N VAL A 103 -0.56 23.14 0.47
CA VAL A 103 -1.85 22.51 0.84
C VAL A 103 -3.09 23.27 0.34
N PHE A 104 -3.04 24.59 0.17
CA PHE A 104 -4.23 25.40 -0.09
C PHE A 104 -4.12 26.27 -1.32
N LEU A 105 -5.22 26.40 -2.06
CA LEU A 105 -5.32 27.29 -3.22
C LEU A 105 -5.58 28.73 -2.77
N THR A 106 -4.88 29.67 -3.38
CA THR A 106 -5.21 31.10 -3.24
C THR A 106 -6.58 31.39 -3.85
N ASN A 107 -7.33 32.28 -3.22
CA ASN A 107 -8.61 32.77 -3.72
C ASN A 107 -8.60 34.30 -3.79
N ILE A 108 -9.23 34.84 -4.84
CA ILE A 108 -9.29 36.27 -5.14
C ILE A 108 -10.74 36.77 -5.00
N PRO A 109 -10.95 38.05 -4.62
CA PRO A 109 -12.26 38.68 -4.70
C PRO A 109 -12.81 38.60 -6.13
N TYR A 110 -14.10 38.32 -6.26
CA TYR A 110 -14.82 38.29 -7.52
C TYR A 110 -16.16 39.01 -7.34
N ASP A 111 -16.78 39.44 -8.43
CA ASP A 111 -18.10 40.10 -8.41
C ASP A 111 -19.22 39.06 -8.23
N SER A 112 -19.24 38.48 -7.03
CA SER A 112 -20.15 37.45 -6.55
C SER A 112 -20.05 37.41 -5.02
N ASP A 113 -21.02 36.77 -4.39
CA ASP A 113 -20.96 36.36 -2.99
C ASP A 113 -19.93 35.22 -2.72
N HIS A 114 -19.36 34.62 -3.77
CA HIS A 114 -18.22 33.70 -3.72
C HIS A 114 -16.90 34.36 -4.18
N ASN A 115 -15.79 34.00 -3.53
CA ASN A 115 -14.43 34.31 -3.97
C ASN A 115 -13.96 33.27 -5.01
N ALA A 116 -13.36 33.73 -6.11
CA ALA A 116 -12.86 32.84 -7.16
C ALA A 116 -11.55 32.15 -6.73
N LEU A 117 -11.36 30.88 -7.11
CA LEU A 117 -10.11 30.16 -6.92
C LEU A 117 -9.11 30.55 -8.02
N LEU A 118 -7.85 30.80 -7.64
CA LEU A 118 -6.76 31.09 -8.57
C LEU A 118 -5.67 30.02 -8.44
N TYR A 119 -5.35 29.37 -9.56
CA TYR A 119 -4.29 28.36 -9.62
C TYR A 119 -3.71 28.22 -11.03
N ASN A 120 -2.41 28.00 -11.10
CA ASN A 120 -1.71 27.55 -12.30
C ASN A 120 -1.44 26.05 -12.17
N VAL A 121 -1.58 25.32 -13.27
CA VAL A 121 -1.34 23.87 -13.32
C VAL A 121 -0.29 23.55 -14.37
N GLU A 122 0.67 22.72 -13.97
CA GLU A 122 1.66 22.13 -14.85
C GLU A 122 1.52 20.61 -14.88
N ILE A 123 1.83 20.04 -16.04
CA ILE A 123 2.02 18.60 -16.23
C ILE A 123 3.52 18.38 -16.25
N GLU A 124 4.04 17.52 -15.37
CA GLU A 124 5.46 17.13 -15.38
C GLU A 124 5.82 16.48 -16.73
N SER A 125 6.96 16.86 -17.31
CA SER A 125 7.60 16.08 -18.37
C SER A 125 8.19 14.79 -17.81
N GLU A 126 8.36 13.78 -18.65
CA GLU A 126 8.56 12.36 -18.28
C GLU A 126 9.82 12.01 -17.45
N ASP A 127 10.66 12.99 -17.13
CA ASP A 127 11.93 12.82 -16.43
C ASP A 127 11.81 12.76 -14.89
N GLU A 128 10.77 13.37 -14.28
CA GLU A 128 10.47 13.21 -12.85
C GLU A 128 9.52 12.02 -12.62
N LYS A 129 10.11 10.82 -12.48
CA LYS A 129 9.34 9.60 -12.19
C LYS A 129 8.57 9.72 -10.89
N TRP A 130 7.24 9.69 -10.99
CA TRP A 130 6.32 9.41 -9.88
C TRP A 130 6.81 8.15 -9.11
N PRO A 131 6.68 8.12 -7.76
CA PRO A 131 5.39 8.43 -7.18
C PRO A 131 5.40 9.46 -6.05
N LEU A 132 4.71 10.60 -6.26
CA LEU A 132 4.27 11.52 -5.20
C LEU A 132 3.08 10.90 -4.42
N VAL A 133 3.25 9.67 -3.91
CA VAL A 133 2.27 8.94 -3.09
C VAL A 133 1.77 9.88 -2.00
N ASN A 134 0.51 10.31 -2.13
CA ASN A 134 -0.24 11.22 -1.25
C ASN A 134 0.47 11.43 0.09
N PHE A 135 1.32 12.47 0.17
CA PHE A 135 2.32 12.61 1.24
C PHE A 135 1.69 12.56 2.64
N ARG A 136 0.44 13.03 2.79
CA ARG A 136 -0.34 12.91 4.02
C ARG A 136 -0.61 11.45 4.38
N ARG A 137 -1.11 10.64 3.44
CA ARG A 137 -1.39 9.22 3.68
C ARG A 137 -0.11 8.44 3.94
N LEU A 138 0.97 8.69 3.19
CA LEU A 138 2.28 8.07 3.43
C LEU A 138 2.86 8.44 4.81
N LYS A 139 2.74 9.72 5.22
CA LYS A 139 3.18 10.19 6.54
C LYS A 139 2.33 9.62 7.69
N GLN A 140 1.02 9.44 7.48
CA GLN A 140 0.13 8.74 8.42
C GLN A 140 0.52 7.27 8.56
N LEU A 141 0.66 6.53 7.44
CA LEU A 141 1.04 5.12 7.44
C LEU A 141 2.41 4.90 8.10
N LYS A 142 3.40 5.75 7.83
CA LYS A 142 4.70 5.72 8.53
C LYS A 142 4.56 5.92 10.05
N LYS A 143 3.66 6.81 10.49
CA LYS A 143 3.37 7.05 11.91
C LYS A 143 2.66 5.86 12.56
N GLU A 144 1.72 5.21 11.85
CA GLU A 144 1.03 4.00 12.31
C GLU A 144 1.99 2.81 12.44
N ILE A 145 2.85 2.59 11.43
CA ILE A 145 3.89 1.55 11.48
C ILE A 145 4.83 1.75 12.68
N ASN A 146 5.29 2.98 12.93
CA ASN A 146 6.13 3.26 14.09
C ASN A 146 5.40 3.04 15.42
N LYS A 147 4.11 3.40 15.51
CA LYS A 147 3.27 3.11 16.70
C LYS A 147 3.17 1.60 16.94
N ILE A 148 2.92 0.81 15.90
CA ILE A 148 2.84 -0.66 15.99
C ILE A 148 4.19 -1.25 16.44
N LYS A 149 5.32 -0.74 15.92
CA LYS A 149 6.67 -1.18 16.35
C LYS A 149 6.92 -0.94 17.84
N GLU A 150 6.57 0.23 18.37
CA GLU A 150 6.73 0.52 19.81
C GLU A 150 5.78 -0.29 20.69
N GLN A 151 4.56 -0.57 20.21
CA GLN A 151 3.63 -1.48 20.89
C GLN A 151 4.18 -2.91 20.93
N LEU A 152 4.64 -3.44 19.80
CA LEU A 152 5.23 -4.78 19.71
C LEU A 152 6.46 -4.92 20.62
N LYS A 153 7.36 -3.93 20.60
CA LYS A 153 8.54 -3.87 21.47
C LYS A 153 8.14 -3.90 22.95
N THR A 154 7.13 -3.12 23.32
CA THR A 154 6.60 -3.03 24.69
C THR A 154 6.01 -4.37 25.16
N GLU A 155 5.16 -5.01 24.35
CA GLU A 155 4.57 -6.31 24.69
C GLU A 155 5.62 -7.44 24.71
N PHE A 156 6.62 -7.40 23.83
CA PHE A 156 7.73 -8.34 23.85
C PHE A 156 8.58 -8.21 25.13
N SER A 157 8.92 -6.97 25.53
CA SER A 157 9.60 -6.71 26.81
C SER A 157 8.78 -7.14 28.03
N LYS A 158 7.46 -6.94 28.03
CA LYS A 158 6.57 -7.47 29.08
C LYS A 158 6.57 -9.00 29.10
N SER A 159 6.44 -9.65 27.94
CA SER A 159 6.43 -11.10 27.80
C SER A 159 7.71 -11.72 28.35
N ILE A 160 8.89 -11.19 27.96
CA ILE A 160 10.19 -11.60 28.50
C ILE A 160 10.24 -11.40 30.03
N SER A 161 9.79 -10.24 30.53
CA SER A 161 9.82 -9.93 31.97
C SER A 161 8.93 -10.88 32.78
N ASN A 162 7.73 -11.20 32.28
CA ASN A 162 6.81 -12.14 32.91
C ASN A 162 7.37 -13.56 32.88
N TYR A 163 7.91 -14.01 31.75
CA TYR A 163 8.57 -15.31 31.62
C TYR A 163 9.68 -15.49 32.67
N TRP A 164 10.59 -14.51 32.79
CA TRP A 164 11.66 -14.59 33.78
C TRP A 164 11.15 -14.49 35.22
N LYS A 165 10.14 -13.65 35.48
CA LYS A 165 9.50 -13.52 36.80
C LYS A 165 8.89 -14.86 37.25
N GLU A 166 8.12 -15.52 36.38
CA GLU A 166 7.54 -16.84 36.65
C GLU A 166 8.61 -17.93 36.78
N LYS A 167 9.59 -17.95 35.88
CA LYS A 167 10.68 -18.93 35.90
C LYS A 167 11.52 -18.84 37.17
N ILE A 168 11.73 -17.64 37.71
CA ILE A 168 12.41 -17.39 38.99
C ILE A 168 11.50 -17.67 40.19
N SER A 169 10.21 -17.28 40.15
CA SER A 169 9.27 -17.54 41.26
C SER A 169 9.02 -19.04 41.48
N ASN A 170 9.10 -19.84 40.41
CA ASN A 170 8.92 -21.29 40.45
C ASN A 170 10.17 -22.06 40.92
N ILE A 171 11.20 -21.36 41.41
CA ILE A 171 12.37 -21.94 42.08
C ILE A 171 12.09 -22.01 43.58
N THR A 172 12.05 -23.24 44.12
CA THR A 172 11.90 -23.50 45.56
C THR A 172 13.12 -22.99 46.32
N LYS A 173 12.90 -22.13 47.34
CA LYS A 173 13.99 -21.48 48.10
C LYS A 173 14.41 -22.25 49.35
N GLN A 174 13.57 -23.18 49.80
CA GLN A 174 13.71 -23.91 51.07
C GLN A 174 14.52 -25.22 50.94
N ASP A 175 14.75 -25.69 49.71
CA ASP A 175 15.40 -26.97 49.42
C ASP A 175 16.55 -26.71 48.42
N SER A 176 17.78 -26.68 48.93
CA SER A 176 18.98 -26.40 48.13
C SER A 176 19.22 -27.44 47.03
N ALA A 177 18.92 -28.71 47.31
CA ALA A 177 19.08 -29.81 46.35
C ALA A 177 18.13 -29.67 45.15
N LYS A 178 16.94 -29.06 45.33
CA LYS A 178 16.01 -28.71 44.24
C LYS A 178 16.23 -27.30 43.66
N MET A 179 16.81 -26.38 44.43
CA MET A 179 17.08 -25.00 44.01
C MET A 179 18.21 -24.93 42.99
N PHE A 180 19.38 -25.50 43.31
CA PHE A 180 20.58 -25.34 42.50
C PHE A 180 20.46 -25.93 41.08
N PRO A 181 19.83 -27.10 40.83
CA PRO A 181 19.62 -27.58 39.46
C PRO A 181 18.80 -26.62 38.58
N LYS A 182 17.76 -25.97 39.13
CA LYS A 182 16.94 -24.98 38.41
C LYS A 182 17.69 -23.68 38.15
N ILE A 183 18.50 -23.20 39.10
CA ILE A 183 19.35 -22.02 38.89
C ILE A 183 20.42 -22.33 37.84
N ASN A 184 21.08 -23.49 37.95
CA ASN A 184 22.11 -23.91 37.00
C ASN A 184 21.56 -24.05 35.57
N SER A 185 20.32 -24.48 35.36
CA SER A 185 19.72 -24.55 34.01
C SER A 185 19.40 -23.18 33.39
N ILE A 186 19.43 -22.09 34.16
CA ILE A 186 19.28 -20.72 33.64
C ILE A 186 20.62 -20.16 33.17
N PHE A 187 21.70 -20.46 33.90
CA PHE A 187 23.03 -19.87 33.64
C PHE A 187 24.00 -20.80 32.90
N ARG A 188 23.72 -22.09 32.82
CA ARG A 188 24.48 -23.00 31.93
C ARG A 188 24.27 -22.55 30.50
N LYS A 189 25.38 -22.38 29.79
CA LYS A 189 25.39 -22.41 28.34
C LYS A 189 24.72 -23.72 27.92
N ASN A 190 23.63 -23.64 27.16
CA ASN A 190 23.12 -24.82 26.46
C ASN A 190 24.24 -25.29 25.53
N ASP A 191 24.57 -26.57 25.59
CA ASP A 191 25.45 -27.17 24.58
C ASP A 191 24.86 -26.86 23.19
N PRO A 192 25.70 -26.54 22.18
CA PRO A 192 25.21 -26.29 20.84
C PRO A 192 24.36 -27.48 20.43
N ILE A 193 23.08 -27.24 20.13
CA ILE A 193 22.18 -28.29 19.66
C ILE A 193 22.71 -28.71 18.30
N GLU A 194 23.44 -29.81 18.29
CA GLU A 194 23.87 -30.47 17.07
C GLU A 194 22.58 -30.90 16.36
N ILE A 195 22.25 -30.20 15.28
CA ILE A 195 21.05 -30.50 14.50
C ILE A 195 21.29 -31.87 13.89
N SER A 196 20.65 -32.89 14.46
CA SER A 196 20.79 -34.28 14.04
C SER A 196 20.54 -34.44 12.54
N SER A 197 21.07 -35.52 11.96
CA SER A 197 20.77 -35.89 10.57
C SER A 197 19.25 -35.97 10.38
N LEU A 198 18.73 -35.32 9.33
CA LEU A 198 17.33 -35.52 8.96
C LEU A 198 17.24 -36.90 8.30
N LYS A 199 16.57 -37.83 8.98
CA LYS A 199 16.30 -39.17 8.49
C LYS A 199 14.99 -39.17 7.70
N LEU A 200 15.06 -39.60 6.44
CA LEU A 200 13.94 -39.63 5.51
C LEU A 200 13.90 -40.99 4.79
N ASP A 201 12.70 -41.47 4.48
CA ASP A 201 12.56 -42.63 3.58
C ASP A 201 13.22 -42.30 2.22
N SER A 202 13.97 -43.25 1.66
CA SER A 202 14.60 -43.13 0.35
C SER A 202 13.62 -42.81 -0.78
N ASN A 203 12.34 -43.21 -0.62
CA ASN A 203 11.27 -42.93 -1.59
C ASN A 203 10.42 -41.70 -1.22
N SER A 204 10.87 -40.82 -0.32
CA SER A 204 10.09 -39.64 0.06
C SER A 204 9.98 -38.62 -1.09
N ASP A 205 8.75 -38.27 -1.47
CA ASP A 205 8.45 -37.15 -2.38
C ASP A 205 9.11 -35.83 -1.97
N THR A 206 9.41 -35.67 -0.67
CA THR A 206 10.09 -34.49 -0.12
C THR A 206 11.55 -34.41 -0.59
N LEU A 207 12.27 -35.54 -0.68
CA LEU A 207 13.65 -35.59 -1.20
C LEU A 207 13.68 -35.22 -2.69
N ILE A 208 12.76 -35.78 -3.48
CA ILE A 208 12.61 -35.49 -4.90
C ILE A 208 12.28 -34.00 -5.11
N SER A 209 11.35 -33.46 -4.32
CA SER A 209 10.94 -32.05 -4.38
C SER A 209 12.05 -31.09 -3.95
N ALA A 210 12.91 -31.48 -3.01
CA ALA A 210 14.08 -30.72 -2.58
C ALA A 210 15.24 -30.73 -3.60
N LYS A 211 15.19 -31.61 -4.63
CA LYS A 211 16.21 -31.77 -5.67
C LYS A 211 17.62 -32.12 -5.14
N ILE A 212 17.67 -32.83 -4.02
CA ILE A 212 18.93 -33.24 -3.39
C ILE A 212 19.48 -34.47 -4.12
N ASP A 213 20.79 -34.50 -4.36
CA ASP A 213 21.49 -35.61 -5.00
C ASP A 213 21.63 -36.79 -4.03
N THR A 214 20.60 -37.64 -4.00
CA THR A 214 20.52 -38.81 -3.10
C THR A 214 21.61 -39.85 -3.34
N ILE A 215 22.30 -39.83 -4.49
CA ILE A 215 23.42 -40.74 -4.81
C ILE A 215 24.64 -40.46 -3.92
N LYS A 216 24.77 -39.22 -3.40
CA LYS A 216 25.89 -38.79 -2.56
C LYS A 216 25.62 -38.90 -1.06
N LEU A 217 24.40 -39.29 -0.66
CA LEU A 217 23.99 -39.31 0.75
C LEU A 217 24.16 -40.69 1.38
N ILE A 218 24.44 -40.70 2.68
CA ILE A 218 24.60 -41.93 3.47
C ILE A 218 23.21 -42.50 3.75
N THR A 219 23.04 -43.80 3.53
CA THR A 219 21.83 -44.54 3.94
C THR A 219 22.05 -45.29 5.25
N ASP A 220 21.03 -45.35 6.10
CA ASP A 220 21.05 -46.17 7.30
C ASP A 220 20.82 -47.67 6.99
N THR A 221 20.95 -48.52 8.02
CA THR A 221 20.75 -49.98 7.93
C THR A 221 19.36 -50.40 7.45
N ASN A 222 18.41 -49.47 7.44
CA ASN A 222 17.01 -49.68 7.08
C ASN A 222 16.67 -49.01 5.73
N GLY A 223 17.67 -48.54 4.97
CA GLY A 223 17.50 -47.91 3.65
C GLY A 223 17.00 -46.47 3.67
N ASN A 224 17.00 -45.81 4.82
CA ASN A 224 16.61 -44.39 4.95
C ASN A 224 17.80 -43.50 4.63
N VAL A 225 17.56 -42.40 3.93
CA VAL A 225 18.56 -41.39 3.60
C VAL A 225 18.80 -40.49 4.82
N LEU A 226 20.07 -40.28 5.17
CA LEU A 226 20.52 -39.38 6.22
C LEU A 226 21.06 -38.09 5.60
N VAL A 227 20.32 -37.00 5.79
CA VAL A 227 20.72 -35.67 5.32
C VAL A 227 21.49 -34.97 6.45
N GLU A 228 22.80 -34.84 6.32
CA GLU A 228 23.68 -34.27 7.34
C GLU A 228 24.02 -32.79 7.09
N ASN A 229 24.20 -32.40 5.82
CA ASN A 229 24.55 -31.05 5.40
C ASN A 229 23.44 -30.05 5.77
N ILE A 230 23.83 -28.88 6.30
CA ILE A 230 22.92 -27.82 6.72
C ILE A 230 22.09 -27.28 5.55
N GLN A 231 22.69 -27.12 4.36
CA GLN A 231 21.98 -26.61 3.19
C GLN A 231 20.90 -27.61 2.74
N ASP A 232 21.28 -28.86 2.54
CA ASP A 232 20.35 -29.94 2.17
C ASP A 232 19.23 -30.10 3.22
N LYS A 233 19.52 -29.95 4.52
CA LYS A 233 18.50 -29.93 5.59
C LYS A 233 17.48 -28.79 5.42
N LEU A 234 17.95 -27.58 5.07
CA LEU A 234 17.08 -26.44 4.81
C LEU A 234 16.25 -26.63 3.54
N ASP A 235 16.80 -27.26 2.51
CA ASP A 235 16.10 -27.53 1.26
C ASP A 235 15.03 -28.63 1.42
N VAL A 236 15.27 -29.68 2.21
CA VAL A 236 14.23 -30.62 2.66
C VAL A 236 13.11 -29.88 3.39
N LEU A 237 13.44 -29.07 4.38
CA LEU A 237 12.44 -28.36 5.18
C LEU A 237 11.64 -27.38 4.30
N GLY A 238 12.31 -26.67 3.39
CA GLY A 238 11.69 -25.81 2.38
C GLY A 238 10.73 -26.58 1.48
N ALA A 239 11.12 -27.75 0.98
CA ALA A 239 10.26 -28.62 0.17
C ALA A 239 9.04 -29.15 0.96
N HIS A 240 9.23 -29.50 2.24
CA HIS A 240 8.12 -29.94 3.10
C HIS A 240 7.13 -28.81 3.42
N PHE A 241 7.63 -27.61 3.76
CA PHE A 241 6.76 -26.44 3.92
C PHE A 241 6.10 -26.03 2.60
N ALA A 242 6.77 -26.24 1.47
CA ALA A 242 6.20 -26.01 0.15
C ALA A 242 5.09 -27.02 -0.18
N SER A 243 5.21 -28.31 0.16
CA SER A 243 4.14 -29.28 -0.09
C SER A 243 2.92 -29.07 0.81
N VAL A 244 3.12 -28.67 2.07
CA VAL A 244 2.04 -28.34 3.01
C VAL A 244 1.29 -27.06 2.61
N ASN A 245 2.00 -26.01 2.19
CA ASN A 245 1.40 -24.69 1.89
C ASN A 245 1.02 -24.50 0.42
N ASN A 246 1.75 -25.09 -0.53
CA ASN A 246 1.37 -25.11 -1.94
C ASN A 246 0.51 -26.35 -2.24
N ARG A 247 -0.74 -26.35 -1.76
CA ARG A 247 -1.81 -27.26 -2.22
C ARG A 247 -2.24 -26.99 -3.67
N LYS A 248 -1.30 -26.71 -4.58
CA LYS A 248 -1.51 -26.60 -6.03
C LYS A 248 -2.09 -27.88 -6.63
N ILE A 249 -1.75 -29.03 -6.04
CA ILE A 249 -2.06 -30.36 -6.56
C ILE A 249 -3.48 -30.83 -6.17
N GLU A 250 -4.03 -30.38 -5.03
CA GLU A 250 -5.43 -30.68 -4.67
C GLU A 250 -6.45 -29.90 -5.52
N ASN A 251 -6.03 -28.83 -6.20
CA ASN A 251 -6.86 -28.16 -7.19
C ASN A 251 -6.81 -28.91 -8.53
N ASN A 252 -7.85 -29.70 -8.81
CA ASN A 252 -8.20 -30.28 -10.12
C ASN A 252 -8.59 -29.19 -11.16
N ARG A 253 -7.72 -28.18 -11.34
CA ARG A 253 -7.90 -27.02 -12.22
C ARG A 253 -6.58 -26.75 -12.97
N PRO A 254 -6.18 -27.64 -13.89
CA PRO A 254 -4.92 -27.50 -14.63
C PRO A 254 -4.74 -26.11 -15.25
N HIS A 255 -5.82 -25.55 -15.82
CA HIS A 255 -5.81 -24.22 -16.42
C HIS A 255 -5.47 -23.07 -15.45
N LEU A 256 -5.81 -23.19 -14.16
CA LEU A 256 -5.44 -22.20 -13.15
C LEU A 256 -3.95 -22.34 -12.77
N ASN A 257 -3.43 -23.56 -12.71
CA ASN A 257 -2.01 -23.82 -12.48
C ASN A 257 -1.17 -23.34 -13.67
N GLU A 258 -1.60 -23.59 -14.91
CA GLU A 258 -1.01 -23.04 -16.15
C GLU A 258 -0.94 -21.51 -16.12
N LEU A 259 -2.04 -20.83 -15.72
CA LEU A 259 -2.07 -19.36 -15.59
C LEU A 259 -1.10 -18.85 -14.52
N ILE A 260 -1.05 -19.51 -13.37
CA ILE A 260 -0.14 -19.14 -12.27
C ILE A 260 1.32 -19.37 -12.69
N ASP A 261 1.64 -20.49 -13.32
CA ASP A 261 3.01 -20.82 -13.74
C ASP A 261 3.45 -19.98 -14.95
N SER A 262 2.54 -19.63 -15.86
CA SER A 262 2.78 -18.63 -16.91
C SER A 262 3.12 -17.26 -16.33
N GLN A 263 2.38 -16.79 -15.32
CA GLN A 263 2.67 -15.51 -14.65
C GLN A 263 3.98 -15.54 -13.84
N ILE A 264 4.25 -16.63 -13.13
CA ILE A 264 5.52 -16.81 -12.39
C ILE A 264 6.71 -16.85 -13.35
N ASN A 265 6.59 -17.53 -14.50
CA ASN A 265 7.66 -17.60 -15.49
C ASN A 265 7.83 -16.28 -16.25
N ALA A 266 6.75 -15.58 -16.60
CA ALA A 266 6.81 -14.23 -17.16
C ALA A 266 7.51 -13.25 -16.19
N PHE A 267 7.16 -13.29 -14.91
CA PHE A 267 7.80 -12.47 -13.87
C PHE A 267 9.29 -12.82 -13.69
N LYS A 268 9.64 -14.11 -13.61
CA LYS A 268 11.05 -14.54 -13.54
C LYS A 268 11.84 -14.11 -14.77
N ASN A 269 11.26 -14.21 -15.96
CA ASN A 269 11.92 -13.82 -17.20
C ASN A 269 12.10 -12.30 -17.30
N SER A 270 11.13 -11.49 -16.84
CA SER A 270 11.33 -10.04 -16.68
C SER A 270 12.47 -9.77 -15.69
N VAL A 271 12.38 -10.28 -14.46
CA VAL A 271 13.38 -10.02 -13.41
C VAL A 271 14.80 -10.46 -13.83
N SER A 272 14.93 -11.52 -14.63
CA SER A 272 16.22 -11.93 -15.21
C SER A 272 16.67 -11.02 -16.35
N ALA A 273 15.79 -10.68 -17.30
CA ALA A 273 16.12 -9.80 -18.43
C ALA A 273 16.43 -8.36 -17.97
N ASP A 274 15.69 -7.83 -17.00
CA ASP A 274 15.91 -6.52 -16.39
C ASP A 274 17.29 -6.46 -15.68
N ARG A 275 17.73 -7.60 -15.12
CA ARG A 275 18.99 -7.76 -14.40
C ARG A 275 20.19 -8.05 -15.32
N GLU A 276 19.99 -8.72 -16.44
CA GLU A 276 21.03 -8.98 -17.45
C GLU A 276 21.29 -7.77 -18.35
N ASN A 277 20.25 -7.01 -18.72
CA ASN A 277 20.41 -5.84 -19.59
C ASN A 277 20.85 -4.58 -18.84
N ASN A 278 20.81 -4.58 -17.50
CA ASN A 278 21.14 -3.41 -16.67
C ASN A 278 20.35 -2.14 -17.06
N VAL A 279 19.12 -2.36 -17.55
CA VAL A 279 18.40 -1.41 -18.41
C VAL A 279 17.51 -0.49 -17.59
N LEU A 280 17.86 0.79 -17.65
CA LEU A 280 16.99 1.90 -17.27
C LEU A 280 16.65 2.66 -18.55
N PHE A 281 15.50 2.38 -19.16
CA PHE A 281 15.07 3.10 -20.36
C PHE A 281 14.06 4.22 -20.05
N ALA A 282 14.30 5.34 -20.74
CA ALA A 282 13.36 6.40 -21.05
C ALA A 282 13.56 6.73 -22.54
N THR A 283 12.47 6.96 -23.27
CA THR A 283 12.52 7.52 -24.64
C THR A 283 11.19 8.20 -24.94
N SER A 284 11.28 9.43 -25.43
CA SER A 284 10.18 10.39 -25.59
C SER A 284 10.11 10.94 -27.03
N ALA A 285 8.94 11.42 -27.47
CA ALA A 285 8.71 12.32 -28.63
C ALA A 285 7.22 12.73 -28.72
N VAL A 286 6.80 14.00 -28.51
CA VAL A 286 6.74 15.14 -29.49
C VAL A 286 5.54 14.98 -30.46
N ILE A 287 4.48 15.84 -30.54
CA ILE A 287 4.32 17.32 -30.46
C ILE A 287 3.03 17.76 -29.68
N ILE A 288 2.96 18.99 -29.14
CA ILE A 288 1.70 19.73 -28.79
C ILE A 288 1.57 21.03 -29.61
N ARG A 289 0.35 21.39 -30.05
CA ARG A 289 -0.13 22.77 -30.31
C ARG A 289 -1.64 22.83 -30.02
N ARG A 290 -2.24 23.90 -29.46
CA ARG A 290 -1.71 25.17 -28.93
C ARG A 290 -2.69 25.71 -27.86
N THR A 291 -2.17 26.55 -26.98
CA THR A 291 -2.88 27.42 -26.02
C THR A 291 -4.25 27.98 -26.46
N THR A 292 -5.25 27.88 -25.58
CA THR A 292 -6.28 28.94 -25.40
C THR A 292 -6.77 28.95 -23.96
N HIS A 293 -6.80 30.14 -23.33
CA HIS A 293 -7.43 30.33 -22.03
C HIS A 293 -8.95 30.13 -22.16
N LEU A 294 -9.56 29.43 -21.20
CA LEU A 294 -11.01 29.29 -21.11
C LEU A 294 -11.48 29.52 -19.67
N VAL A 295 -12.05 30.69 -19.41
CA VAL A 295 -12.80 30.99 -18.18
C VAL A 295 -14.27 30.75 -18.51
N LEU A 296 -14.91 29.75 -17.89
CA LEU A 296 -16.33 29.49 -18.04
C LEU A 296 -17.00 29.22 -16.68
N ARG A 297 -18.21 29.76 -16.52
CA ARG A 297 -19.05 29.63 -15.32
C ARG A 297 -19.76 28.27 -15.32
N ASN A 298 -20.00 27.74 -14.12
CA ASN A 298 -20.65 26.46 -13.76
C ASN A 298 -19.82 25.20 -14.06
N LEU A 299 -19.29 24.59 -12.99
CA LEU A 299 -18.59 23.30 -12.94
C LEU A 299 -17.77 22.94 -14.20
N PRO A 300 -16.70 23.71 -14.53
CA PRO A 300 -15.75 23.31 -15.55
C PRO A 300 -15.08 21.98 -15.17
N ILE A 301 -15.31 20.98 -16.01
CA ILE A 301 -14.47 19.78 -16.10
C ILE A 301 -13.49 20.03 -17.24
N ILE A 302 -12.21 20.19 -16.90
CA ILE A 302 -11.15 20.25 -17.90
C ILE A 302 -10.61 18.83 -18.03
N LEU A 303 -11.03 18.15 -19.10
CA LEU A 303 -10.47 16.87 -19.51
C LEU A 303 -9.26 17.13 -20.40
N LEU A 304 -8.09 16.71 -19.94
CA LEU A 304 -6.86 16.74 -20.73
C LEU A 304 -6.56 15.31 -21.18
N THR A 305 -6.95 14.99 -22.41
CA THR A 305 -6.61 13.73 -23.08
C THR A 305 -5.27 13.85 -23.78
N ARG A 306 -4.36 12.91 -23.54
CA ARG A 306 -3.13 12.79 -24.33
C ARG A 306 -3.47 12.21 -25.70
N LEU A 307 -3.55 13.07 -26.72
CA LEU A 307 -3.60 12.62 -28.11
C LEU A 307 -2.24 12.02 -28.49
N ARG A 308 -2.27 10.84 -29.12
CA ARG A 308 -1.12 10.20 -29.76
C ARG A 308 -0.94 10.74 -31.18
#